data_AF-A0A3N6H1Y8-F1
#
_entry.id   AF-A0A3N6H1Y8-F1
#
_cell.length_a   1.000
_cell.length_b   1.000
_cell.length_c   1.000
_cell.angle_alpha   90.00
_cell.angle_beta   90.00
_cell.angle_gamma   90.00
#
_symmetry.space_group_name_H-M   'P 1'
#
loop_
_entity.id
_entity.type
_entity.pdbx_description
1 polymer ?
#
loop_
_entity_poly.entity_id
_entity_poly.type
_entity_poly.pdbx_seq_one_letter_code
_entity_poly.pdbx_strand_id
1 'polypeptide(L)' 'MLLRLDPAVHDALARWASDELRSANAQIEFLLRRALAEAGRLPGAARPIARRGRPPKQPPKEPEPPPGPDALDNP' A
#
# COMPACT_ATOMS: atom_id res chain seq x y z
N MET A 1 1.49 9.19 6.29
CA MET A 1 0.33 9.62 7.11
C MET A 1 -0.36 8.37 7.65
N LEU A 2 -0.77 8.34 8.93
CA LEU A 2 -1.44 7.20 9.57
C LEU A 2 -2.94 7.51 9.71
N LEU A 3 -3.80 6.52 9.45
CA LEU A 3 -5.22 6.60 9.75
C LEU A 3 -5.42 6.32 11.24
N ARG A 4 -6.16 7.20 11.93
CA ARG A 4 -6.62 6.93 13.30
C ARG A 4 -7.94 6.16 13.21
N LEU A 5 -7.95 4.95 13.72
CA LEU A 5 -9.12 4.09 13.77
C LEU A 5 -9.33 3.61 15.20
N ASP A 6 -10.59 3.54 15.62
CA ASP A 6 -10.94 2.90 16.87
C ASP A 6 -10.50 1.41 16.85
N PRO A 7 -9.85 0.88 17.90
CA PRO A 7 -9.36 -0.49 17.91
C PRO A 7 -10.46 -1.55 17.68
N ALA A 8 -11.66 -1.37 18.24
CA ALA A 8 -12.74 -2.33 18.04
C ALA A 8 -13.26 -2.33 16.61
N VAL A 9 -13.28 -1.16 15.95
CA VAL A 9 -13.61 -1.05 14.53
C VAL A 9 -12.54 -1.71 13.66
N HIS A 10 -11.26 -1.50 13.99
CA HIS A 10 -10.16 -2.17 13.31
C HIS A 10 -10.29 -3.69 13.38
N ASP A 11 -10.60 -4.23 14.55
CA ASP A 11 -10.76 -5.67 14.76
C ASP A 11 -11.95 -6.25 14.00
N ALA A 12 -13.07 -5.53 13.97
CA ALA A 12 -14.22 -5.92 13.16
C ALA A 12 -13.89 -5.99 11.66
N LEU A 13 -13.15 -5.00 11.15
CA LEU A 13 -12.67 -4.98 9.76
C LEU A 13 -11.68 -6.10 9.46
N ALA A 14 -10.77 -6.41 10.40
CA ALA A 14 -9.80 -7.49 10.25
C ALA A 14 -10.47 -8.87 10.22
N ARG A 15 -11.51 -9.08 11.03
CA ARG A 15 -12.32 -10.31 11.01
C ARG A 15 -13.07 -10.45 9.69
N TRP A 16 -13.76 -9.40 9.26
CA TRP A 16 -14.48 -9.41 7.98
C TRP A 16 -13.53 -9.64 6.79
N ALA A 17 -12.36 -9.01 6.78
CA ALA A 17 -11.35 -9.24 5.76
C ALA A 17 -10.92 -10.72 5.73
N SER A 18 -10.76 -11.34 6.89
CA SER A 18 -10.38 -12.76 7.03
C SER A 18 -11.46 -13.68 6.46
N ASP A 19 -12.74 -13.40 6.72
CA ASP A 19 -13.87 -14.14 6.17
C ASP A 19 -13.91 -14.09 4.63
N GLU A 20 -13.49 -12.96 4.04
CA GLU A 20 -13.37 -12.79 2.59
C GLU A 20 -12.00 -13.20 2.01
N LEU A 21 -11.10 -13.75 2.83
CA LEU A 21 -9.73 -14.10 2.48
C LEU A 21 -8.93 -12.91 1.88
N ARG A 22 -9.17 -11.70 2.38
CA ARG A 22 -8.43 -10.46 2.03
C ARG A 22 -7.53 -10.03 3.18
N SER A 23 -6.53 -9.20 2.86
CA SER A 23 -5.82 -8.47 3.92
C SER A 23 -6.72 -7.36 4.46
N ALA A 24 -6.54 -6.98 5.73
CA ALA A 24 -7.25 -5.87 6.35
C ALA A 24 -7.09 -4.57 5.53
N ASN A 25 -5.88 -4.27 5.05
CA ASN A 25 -5.64 -3.10 4.19
C ASN A 25 -6.42 -3.14 2.88
N ALA A 26 -6.51 -4.31 2.24
CA ALA A 26 -7.30 -4.44 1.01
C ALA A 26 -8.79 -4.25 1.27
N GLN A 27 -9.30 -4.73 2.42
CA GLN A 27 -10.68 -4.52 2.83
C GLN A 27 -10.97 -3.03 3.10
N ILE A 28 -10.10 -2.37 3.87
CA ILE A 28 -10.22 -0.92 4.16
C ILE A 28 -10.22 -0.11 2.86
N GLU A 29 -9.27 -0.37 1.96
CA GLU A 29 -9.16 0.33 0.68
C GLU A 29 -10.42 0.14 -0.18
N PHE A 30 -10.95 -1.08 -0.24
CA PHE A 30 -12.19 -1.37 -0.97
C PHE A 30 -13.37 -0.56 -0.42
N LEU A 31 -13.54 -0.54 0.90
CA LEU A 31 -14.63 0.21 1.55
C LEU A 31 -14.51 1.71 1.34
N LEU A 32 -13.31 2.26 1.50
CA LEU A 32 -13.07 3.69 1.29
C LEU A 32 -13.37 4.11 -0.16
N ARG A 33 -12.92 3.33 -1.14
CA ARG A 33 -13.20 3.61 -2.56
C ARG A 33 -14.68 3.53 -2.88
N ARG A 34 -15.35 2.51 -2.35
CA ARG A 34 -16.80 2.35 -2.52
C ARG A 34 -17.55 3.54 -1.93
N ALA A 35 -17.26 3.91 -0.68
CA ALA A 35 -17.88 5.05 -0.02
C ALA A 35 -17.62 6.38 -0.76
N LEU A 36 -16.39 6.59 -1.25
CA LEU A 36 -16.07 7.77 -2.07
C LEU A 36 -16.82 7.78 -3.41
N ALA A 37 -16.96 6.63 -4.07
CA ALA A 37 -17.71 6.52 -5.32
C ALA A 37 -19.20 6.79 -5.10
N GLU A 38 -19.80 6.18 -4.07
CA GLU A 38 -21.21 6.40 -3.69
C GLU A 38 -21.47 7.87 -3.31
N ALA A 39 -20.50 8.55 -2.69
CA ALA A 39 -20.56 9.97 -2.38
C ALA A 39 -20.25 10.89 -3.57
N GLY A 40 -19.89 10.36 -4.75
CA GLY A 40 -19.48 11.16 -5.92
C GLY A 40 -18.15 11.90 -5.73
N ARG A 41 -17.28 11.42 -4.82
CA ARG A 41 -16.02 12.06 -4.41
C ARG A 41 -14.77 11.27 -4.77
N LEU A 42 -14.91 10.16 -5.51
CA LEU A 42 -13.76 9.36 -5.91
C LEU A 42 -12.84 10.18 -6.84
N PRO A 43 -11.55 10.39 -6.48
CA PRO A 43 -10.64 11.15 -7.34
C PRO A 43 -10.39 10.42 -8.66
N GLY A 44 -10.47 11.14 -9.79
CA GLY A 44 -10.23 10.57 -11.11
C GLY A 44 -8.80 10.03 -11.32
N ALA A 45 -7.83 10.48 -10.52
CA ALA A 45 -6.44 10.01 -10.55
C ALA A 45 -6.18 8.75 -9.69
N ALA A 46 -7.20 8.21 -9.00
CA ALA A 46 -7.02 7.06 -8.14
C ALA A 46 -6.61 5.82 -8.95
N ARG A 47 -5.45 5.24 -8.65
CA ARG A 47 -4.97 4.02 -9.33
C ARG A 47 -5.96 2.86 -9.17
N PRO A 48 -6.08 1.95 -10.16
CA PRO A 48 -6.92 0.76 -10.05
C PRO A 48 -6.53 -0.13 -8.86
N ILE A 49 -7.50 -0.86 -8.29
CA ILE A 49 -7.23 -1.85 -7.24
C ILE A 49 -6.32 -2.95 -7.82
N ALA A 50 -5.20 -3.22 -7.16
CA ALA A 50 -4.28 -4.28 -7.56
C ALA A 50 -4.97 -5.65 -7.47
N ARG A 51 -4.83 -6.49 -8.51
CA ARG A 51 -5.42 -7.84 -8.52
C ARG A 51 -4.76 -8.71 -7.46
N ARG A 52 -5.57 -9.57 -6.82
CA ARG A 52 -5.13 -10.54 -5.80
C ARG A 52 -3.98 -11.40 -6.34
N GLY A 53 -2.92 -11.55 -5.55
CA GLY A 53 -1.77 -12.39 -5.87
C GLY A 53 -0.74 -11.78 -6.82
N ARG A 54 -0.90 -10.53 -7.28
CA ARG A 54 0.13 -9.87 -8.10
C ARG A 54 1.20 -9.24 -7.19
N PRO A 55 2.43 -9.79 -7.10
CA PRO A 55 3.53 -9.06 -6.49
C PRO A 55 3.77 -7.76 -7.28
N PRO A 56 3.99 -6.62 -6.60
CA PRO A 56 4.27 -5.37 -7.28
C PRO A 56 5.59 -5.46 -8.06
N LYS A 57 5.64 -4.82 -9.24
CA LYS A 57 6.88 -4.67 -10.00
C LYS A 57 7.80 -3.75 -9.18
N GLN A 58 9.00 -4.22 -8.81
CA GLN A 58 9.96 -3.37 -8.09
C GLN A 58 10.26 -2.12 -8.94
N PRO A 59 10.28 -0.91 -8.34
CA PRO A 59 10.81 0.25 -9.04
C PRO A 59 12.27 -0.01 -9.43
N PRO A 60 12.76 0.52 -10.57
CA PRO A 60 14.15 0.35 -10.96
C PRO A 60 15.07 0.80 -9.82
N LYS A 61 16.02 -0.06 -9.42
CA LYS A 61 17.10 0.35 -8.53
C LYS A 61 17.90 1.42 -9.28
N GLU A 62 17.94 2.62 -8.73
CA GLU A 62 18.85 3.67 -9.18
C GLU A 62 20.28 3.11 -9.09
N PRO A 63 21.10 3.21 -10.15
CA PRO A 63 22.46 2.69 -10.09
C PRO A 63 23.24 3.42 -8.99
N GLU A 64 23.86 2.66 -8.09
CA GLU A 64 24.76 3.21 -7.08
C GLU A 64 25.87 4.00 -7.79
N PRO A 65 26.18 5.23 -7.34
CA PRO A 65 27.30 5.97 -7.90
C PRO A 65 28.59 5.17 -7.68
N PRO A 66 29.54 5.20 -8.64
CA PRO A 66 30.80 4.48 -8.50
C PRO A 66 31.52 4.91 -7.22
N PRO A 67 32.25 3.99 -6.54
CA PRO A 67 33.03 4.36 -5.37
C PRO A 67 34.01 5.47 -5.75
N GLY A 68 34.06 6.50 -4.90
CA GLY A 68 34.96 7.63 -5.07
C GLY A 68 36.43 7.20 -5.05
N PRO A 69 37.35 8.06 -5.53
CA PRO A 69 38.76 7.74 -5.74
C PRO A 69 39.56 7.43 -4.45
N ASP A 70 38.94 7.50 -3.27
CA ASP A 70 39.61 7.37 -1.97
C ASP A 70 39.80 5.91 -1.51
N ALA A 71 39.45 4.91 -2.34
CA ALA A 71 39.60 3.50 -2.01
C ALA A 71 41.02 2.91 -2.24
N LEU A 72 42.05 3.75 -2.44
CA LEU A 72 43.43 3.30 -2.68
C LEU A 72 44.43 3.63 -1.57
N ASP A 73 44.01 4.25 -0.47
CA ASP A 73 44.89 4.44 0.69
C ASP A 73 44.52 3.45 1.79
N ASN A 74 45.06 2.23 1.67
CA ASN A 74 45.18 1.30 2.78
C ASN A 74 46.67 1.14 3.13
N PRO A 75 47.12 1.51 4.33
CA PRO A 75 48.49 1.23 4.77
C PRO A 75 48.74 -0.27 4.97
#